data_AF-A0A934Z0S5-F1
#
_entry.id   AF-A0A934Z0S5-F1
#
_cell.length_a   1.000
_cell.length_b   1.000
_cell.length_c   1.000
_cell.angle_alpha   90.00
_cell.angle_beta   90.00
_cell.angle_gamma   90.00
#
_symmetry.space_group_name_H-M   'P 1'
#
loop_
_entity.id
_entity.type
_entity.pdbx_description
1 polymer ?
#
loop_
_entity_poly.entity_id
_entity_poly.type
_entity_poly.pdbx_seq_one_letter_code
_entity_poly.pdbx_strand_id
1 'polypeptide(L)'
;MTPTRLVTLGALLLAAPLAAQDPVGIDFSRPAASDAKVREIPDSVLDRAVAWYNAAGTTRISGTVELPAGNVWRGPQALYRGQFRIDGRVEGDVLVVNGDMRITASGVVTGSVTVLGGRLLVDAGGSVGGAQLEYPTTARLTLTVDGRLMRQAGRRALSDYTSASTTFTWRNFQTTLRANPGSYNRVEGFPVEFGPSVIWDRDDLTQLKFDLTGILRTASDPTDSRSTLGWRGSLAVKRAGAHPLTFGLRGGAVVAPVADRPYQTLETGLGAFFLRRDFRDWYAQRSIGVFAEMQLRPTVLASASIDVSRERSVSAVDAFSILRSGEEWRPNPLIDDGRYRTFAGGVTYDTRDDRRRPTSGWYVRSDLRYVTSGELTPVSLPVEIRTAMPTSNYDALEMDLDVRRYQRLGPTQSVHMRLTGGGWLAGNRLTIQRRRAMNGADPLAGYGFRAVNCDRRRRPDPALPALCDRQLAVQVEYRRTLDIDLSTRLGNTTIGLQRPDLVIFGDAGSAWLAGPGAGRVPSGRIQSIAEWRSDVGIGMDAGSFGLYLARALPDNEPIRFGIRFSRRF
;
A
#
# COMPACT_ATOMS: atom_id res chain seq x y z
N MET A 1 -31.50 -10.63 -15.49
CA MET A 1 -31.35 -11.02 -14.07
C MET A 1 -31.26 -9.75 -13.24
N THR A 2 -32.14 -9.56 -12.27
CA THR A 2 -32.32 -8.29 -11.54
C THR A 2 -31.20 -8.01 -10.52
N PRO A 3 -30.87 -6.73 -10.24
CA PRO A 3 -29.62 -6.30 -9.62
C PRO A 3 -29.54 -6.52 -8.09
N THR A 4 -30.60 -7.04 -7.48
CA THR A 4 -30.82 -6.99 -6.03
C THR A 4 -30.22 -8.16 -5.25
N ARG A 5 -29.62 -9.17 -5.90
CA ARG A 5 -29.08 -10.37 -5.23
C ARG A 5 -27.54 -10.46 -5.15
N LEU A 6 -26.81 -9.47 -5.65
CA LEU A 6 -25.33 -9.48 -5.67
C LEU A 6 -24.67 -8.85 -4.42
N VAL A 7 -25.41 -8.13 -3.59
CA VAL A 7 -24.87 -7.44 -2.40
C VAL A 7 -24.67 -8.39 -1.21
N THR A 8 -25.32 -9.56 -1.20
CA THR A 8 -25.35 -10.45 -0.02
C THR A 8 -24.20 -11.46 0.05
N LEU A 9 -23.49 -11.71 -1.06
CA LEU A 9 -22.43 -12.74 -1.10
C LEU A 9 -21.07 -12.25 -0.55
N GLY A 10 -20.83 -10.94 -0.52
CA GLY A 10 -19.57 -10.35 -0.02
C GLY A 10 -19.43 -10.34 1.50
N ALA A 11 -20.52 -10.52 2.26
CA ALA A 11 -20.53 -10.43 3.72
C ALA A 11 -20.29 -11.76 4.45
N LEU A 12 -20.43 -12.90 3.77
CA LEU A 12 -20.44 -14.23 4.41
C LEU A 12 -19.06 -14.92 4.51
N LEU A 13 -17.99 -14.34 3.94
CA LEU A 13 -16.62 -14.89 4.03
C LEU A 13 -15.80 -14.36 5.21
N LEU A 14 -16.39 -13.60 6.13
CA LEU A 14 -15.71 -13.01 7.30
C LEU A 14 -15.98 -13.72 8.64
N ALA A 15 -16.69 -14.85 8.64
CA ALA A 15 -17.17 -15.49 9.87
C ALA A 15 -16.84 -16.99 9.97
N ALA A 16 -15.58 -17.37 9.83
CA ALA A 16 -15.12 -18.71 10.23
C ALA A 16 -14.20 -18.58 11.46
N PRO A 17 -14.58 -19.12 12.64
CA PRO A 17 -13.65 -19.28 13.74
C PRO A 17 -12.74 -20.47 13.44
N LEU A 18 -11.46 -20.19 13.17
CA LEU A 18 -10.42 -21.22 13.18
C LEU A 18 -10.05 -21.50 14.64
N ALA A 19 -10.48 -22.65 15.15
CA ALA A 19 -9.93 -23.22 16.37
C ALA A 19 -8.55 -23.81 16.04
N ALA A 20 -7.49 -23.26 16.62
CA ALA A 20 -6.13 -23.80 16.54
C ALA A 20 -5.52 -23.84 17.95
N GLN A 21 -4.86 -24.96 18.22
CA GLN A 21 -4.36 -25.42 19.52
C GLN A 21 -3.22 -24.54 20.07
N ASP A 22 -3.18 -24.44 21.40
CA ASP A 22 -2.25 -23.65 22.21
C ASP A 22 -0.76 -24.00 21.99
N PRO A 23 0.07 -23.00 21.65
CA PRO A 23 1.40 -22.86 22.22
C PRO A 23 1.36 -21.82 23.36
N VAL A 24 2.14 -22.05 24.42
CA VAL A 24 2.25 -21.17 25.60
C VAL A 24 2.60 -19.73 25.18
N GLY A 25 1.56 -18.92 25.02
CA GLY A 25 1.59 -17.51 24.68
C GLY A 25 0.35 -16.88 25.31
N ILE A 26 0.53 -15.73 25.95
CA ILE A 26 -0.56 -15.05 26.67
C ILE A 26 -1.71 -14.77 25.70
N ASP A 27 -2.88 -15.35 25.98
CA ASP A 27 -4.06 -15.25 25.14
C ASP A 27 -4.66 -13.83 25.18
N PHE A 28 -4.54 -13.12 24.06
CA PHE A 28 -5.18 -11.82 23.81
C PHE A 28 -6.40 -11.94 22.87
N SER A 29 -7.04 -13.12 22.80
CA SER A 29 -8.19 -13.43 21.93
C SER A 29 -9.48 -12.69 22.28
N ARG A 30 -9.56 -11.99 23.41
CA ARG A 30 -10.73 -11.13 23.69
C ARG A 30 -10.77 -9.98 22.68
N PRO A 31 -11.89 -9.80 21.94
CA PRO A 31 -12.08 -8.59 21.15
C PRO A 31 -12.02 -7.39 22.10
N ALA A 32 -11.27 -6.35 21.71
CA ALA A 32 -11.30 -5.07 22.38
C ALA A 32 -12.77 -4.67 22.57
N ALA A 33 -13.15 -4.26 23.78
CA ALA A 33 -14.45 -3.66 24.02
C ALA A 33 -14.71 -2.61 22.93
N SER A 34 -15.88 -2.67 22.32
CA SER A 34 -16.24 -2.13 21.01
C SER A 34 -16.31 -0.60 20.92
N ASP A 35 -15.49 0.13 21.67
CA ASP A 35 -15.56 1.60 21.77
C ASP A 35 -14.30 2.34 21.31
N ALA A 36 -13.37 1.64 20.65
CA ALA A 36 -12.20 2.27 20.06
C ALA A 36 -12.59 3.04 18.79
N LYS A 37 -13.03 4.30 18.96
CA LYS A 37 -12.63 5.36 18.04
C LYS A 37 -11.12 5.19 17.84
N VAL A 38 -10.68 4.71 16.67
CA VAL A 38 -9.27 4.70 16.28
C VAL A 38 -8.85 6.17 16.20
N ARG A 39 -8.51 6.74 17.36
CA ARG A 39 -7.90 8.06 17.47
C ARG A 39 -6.42 7.83 17.28
N GLU A 40 -5.90 8.36 16.19
CA GLU A 40 -4.47 8.67 16.08
C GLU A 40 -4.05 9.34 17.41
N ILE A 41 -2.94 8.89 18.02
CA ILE A 41 -2.54 9.38 19.34
C ILE A 41 -2.34 10.90 19.21
N PRO A 42 -3.11 11.73 19.93
CA PRO A 42 -2.98 13.18 19.81
C PRO A 42 -1.56 13.62 20.15
N ASP A 43 -1.06 14.64 19.46
CA ASP A 43 0.27 15.17 19.70
C ASP A 43 0.46 15.58 21.18
N SER A 44 -0.56 16.15 21.80
CA SER A 44 -0.55 16.48 23.22
C SER A 44 -0.35 15.29 24.16
N VAL A 45 -0.80 14.09 23.77
CA VAL A 45 -0.60 12.84 24.53
C VAL A 45 0.82 12.33 24.34
N LEU A 46 1.35 12.39 23.11
CA LEU A 46 2.73 12.01 22.82
C LEU A 46 3.73 12.93 23.55
N ASP A 47 3.49 14.23 23.56
CA ASP A 47 4.35 15.20 24.26
C ASP A 47 4.31 14.99 25.77
N ARG A 48 3.13 14.70 26.33
CA ARG A 48 2.99 14.36 27.75
C ARG A 48 3.74 13.08 28.10
N ALA A 49 3.64 12.05 27.27
CA ALA A 49 4.36 10.79 27.49
C ALA A 49 5.88 10.97 27.41
N VAL A 50 6.36 11.77 26.46
CA VAL A 50 7.79 12.14 26.36
C VAL A 50 8.26 12.90 27.59
N ALA A 51 7.51 13.90 28.04
CA ALA A 51 7.84 14.67 29.24
C ALA A 51 7.87 13.79 30.48
N TRP A 52 6.88 12.91 30.64
CA TRP A 52 6.75 12.05 31.80
C TRP A 52 7.83 10.95 31.84
N TYR A 53 8.09 10.27 30.72
CA TYR A 53 9.17 9.28 30.63
C TYR A 53 10.53 9.91 31.00
N ASN A 54 10.75 11.15 30.57
CA ASN A 54 12.01 11.86 30.77
C ASN A 54 12.14 12.63 32.09
N ALA A 55 11.11 12.64 32.94
CA ALA A 55 11.14 13.36 34.21
C ALA A 55 12.16 12.74 35.19
N ALA A 56 12.71 13.56 36.09
CA ALA A 56 13.81 13.19 36.99
C ALA A 56 13.40 12.18 38.10
N GLY A 57 12.10 11.94 38.30
CA GLY A 57 11.57 10.99 39.28
C GLY A 57 10.97 9.72 38.70
N THR A 58 11.01 9.53 37.37
CA THR A 58 10.42 8.37 36.71
C THR A 58 11.41 7.23 36.62
N THR A 59 11.05 6.07 37.17
CA THR A 59 11.81 4.83 36.98
C THR A 59 11.59 4.34 35.55
N ARG A 60 12.68 4.32 34.76
CA ARG A 60 12.65 3.93 33.36
C ARG A 60 13.00 2.46 33.22
N ILE A 61 12.14 1.72 32.55
CA ILE A 61 12.26 0.28 32.35
C ILE A 61 12.22 0.02 30.85
N SER A 62 13.04 -0.89 30.37
CA SER A 62 13.05 -1.33 28.98
C SER A 62 13.04 -2.85 28.92
N GLY A 63 12.22 -3.43 28.05
CA GLY A 63 12.03 -4.86 27.95
C GLY A 63 10.86 -5.37 28.79
N THR A 64 10.82 -6.68 29.00
CA THR A 64 9.77 -7.34 29.79
C THR A 64 10.12 -7.31 31.27
N VAL A 65 9.16 -6.94 32.11
CA VAL A 65 9.30 -6.88 33.55
C VAL A 65 8.07 -7.46 34.25
N GLU A 66 8.34 -8.17 35.33
CA GLU A 66 7.33 -8.72 36.21
C GLU A 66 7.53 -8.15 37.62
N LEU A 67 6.45 -7.66 38.21
CA LEU A 67 6.40 -7.25 39.61
C LEU A 67 5.67 -8.35 40.41
N PRO A 68 6.39 -9.24 41.11
CA PRO A 68 5.78 -10.34 41.85
C PRO A 68 4.85 -9.88 42.97
N ALA A 69 3.94 -10.77 43.37
CA ALA A 69 3.08 -10.55 44.52
C ALA A 69 3.89 -10.28 45.80
N GLY A 70 3.40 -9.38 46.65
CA GLY A 70 4.07 -8.96 47.89
C GLY A 70 5.10 -7.83 47.72
N ASN A 71 5.53 -7.54 46.49
CA ASN A 71 6.46 -6.43 46.23
C ASN A 71 5.72 -5.12 46.02
N VAL A 72 6.35 -4.03 46.48
CA VAL A 72 5.84 -2.66 46.31
C VAL A 72 6.86 -1.81 45.57
N TRP A 73 6.46 -1.21 44.45
CA TRP A 73 7.23 -0.20 43.76
C TRP A 73 6.67 1.18 44.05
N ARG A 74 7.53 2.12 44.44
CA ARG A 74 7.12 3.48 44.79
C ARG A 74 7.55 4.47 43.70
N GLY A 75 6.65 5.40 43.39
CA GLY A 75 6.88 6.45 42.42
C GLY A 75 6.49 6.07 40.99
N PRO A 76 6.56 7.03 40.05
CA PRO A 76 6.10 6.84 38.68
C PRO A 76 6.99 5.86 37.91
N GLN A 77 6.35 4.91 37.24
CA GLN A 77 7.02 3.87 36.46
C GLN A 77 6.78 4.11 34.97
N ALA A 78 7.83 4.01 34.15
CA ALA A 78 7.69 4.12 32.70
C ALA A 78 8.42 2.98 31.99
N LEU A 79 7.66 2.13 31.29
CA LEU A 79 8.17 1.04 30.49
C LEU A 79 8.18 1.41 29.01
N TYR A 80 9.32 1.23 28.35
CA TYR A 80 9.44 1.32 26.90
C TYR A 80 9.72 -0.06 26.30
N ARG A 81 8.78 -0.55 25.49
CA ARG A 81 8.77 -1.85 24.80
C ARG A 81 8.94 -3.07 25.69
N GLY A 82 8.04 -4.04 25.52
CA GLY A 82 8.05 -5.29 26.29
C GLY A 82 6.70 -5.53 26.94
N GLN A 83 6.67 -6.39 27.95
CA GLN A 83 5.47 -6.67 28.73
C GLN A 83 5.68 -6.22 30.18
N PHE A 84 4.71 -5.52 30.75
CA PHE A 84 4.67 -5.20 32.18
C PHE A 84 3.60 -6.05 32.86
N ARG A 85 4.01 -7.08 33.60
CA ARG A 85 3.12 -7.88 34.43
C ARG A 85 3.18 -7.39 35.87
N ILE A 86 2.03 -7.09 36.47
CA ILE A 86 1.92 -6.59 37.84
C ILE A 86 1.09 -7.56 38.67
N ASP A 87 1.75 -8.29 39.56
CA ASP A 87 1.16 -9.17 40.56
C ASP A 87 1.23 -8.54 41.97
N GLY A 88 2.14 -7.56 42.18
CA GLY A 88 2.30 -6.78 43.40
C GLY A 88 1.62 -5.40 43.37
N ARG A 89 2.21 -4.41 44.06
CA ARG A 89 1.64 -3.05 44.20
C ARG A 89 2.55 -1.97 43.60
N VAL A 90 2.00 -1.10 42.77
CA VAL A 90 2.66 0.12 42.30
C VAL A 90 2.01 1.34 42.94
N GLU A 91 2.79 2.07 43.73
CA GLU A 91 2.41 3.31 44.39
C GLU A 91 2.82 4.51 43.53
N GLY A 92 2.05 4.75 42.46
CA GLY A 92 2.30 5.82 41.50
C GLY A 92 1.60 5.59 40.17
N ASP A 93 1.85 6.51 39.24
CA ASP A 93 1.34 6.40 37.87
C ASP A 93 2.24 5.47 37.03
N VAL A 94 1.65 4.77 36.06
CA VAL A 94 2.36 3.86 35.14
C VAL A 94 2.18 4.29 33.70
N LEU A 95 3.28 4.48 32.99
CA LEU A 95 3.35 4.72 31.55
C LEU A 95 3.93 3.50 30.85
N VAL A 96 3.26 2.96 29.84
CA VAL A 96 3.81 1.93 28.96
C VAL A 96 3.79 2.43 27.53
N VAL A 97 4.95 2.45 26.87
CA VAL A 97 5.13 2.93 25.49
C VAL A 97 5.59 1.78 24.61
N ASN A 98 4.84 1.50 23.56
CA ASN A 98 5.08 0.43 22.59
C ASN A 98 5.24 -0.96 23.22
N GLY A 99 4.54 -1.21 24.33
CA GLY A 99 4.54 -2.47 25.08
C GLY A 99 3.16 -2.75 25.69
N ASP A 100 2.96 -3.97 26.16
CA ASP A 100 1.68 -4.42 26.73
C ASP A 100 1.76 -4.44 28.26
N MET A 101 0.63 -4.22 28.93
CA MET A 101 0.53 -4.22 30.38
C MET A 101 -0.57 -5.18 30.83
N ARG A 102 -0.26 -6.00 31.83
CA ARG A 102 -1.24 -6.87 32.50
C ARG A 102 -1.18 -6.66 34.00
N ILE A 103 -2.30 -6.28 34.59
CA ILE A 103 -2.51 -6.25 36.04
C ILE A 103 -3.28 -7.52 36.39
N THR A 104 -2.69 -8.40 37.18
CA THR A 104 -3.34 -9.67 37.54
C THR A 104 -4.29 -9.48 38.72
N ALA A 105 -4.95 -10.57 39.14
CA ALA A 105 -5.93 -10.55 40.21
C ALA A 105 -5.39 -10.02 41.56
N SER A 106 -4.09 -10.12 41.81
CA SER A 106 -3.43 -9.58 43.03
C SER A 106 -2.78 -8.21 42.81
N GLY A 107 -2.74 -7.74 41.56
CA GLY A 107 -2.06 -6.51 41.17
C GLY A 107 -2.83 -5.25 41.55
N VAL A 108 -2.14 -4.27 42.12
CA VAL A 108 -2.72 -2.97 42.50
C VAL A 108 -1.87 -1.83 41.99
N VAL A 109 -2.44 -0.94 41.18
CA VAL A 109 -1.82 0.33 40.81
C VAL A 109 -2.60 1.46 41.47
N THR A 110 -1.98 2.22 42.38
CA THR A 110 -2.71 3.28 43.10
C THR A 110 -2.94 4.53 42.25
N GLY A 111 -2.09 4.77 41.24
CA GLY A 111 -2.18 5.92 40.32
C GLY A 111 -2.91 5.61 39.02
N SER A 112 -2.67 6.46 38.03
CA SER A 112 -3.21 6.35 36.66
C SER A 112 -2.33 5.46 35.79
N VAL A 113 -2.95 4.78 34.83
CA VAL A 113 -2.28 3.91 33.86
C VAL A 113 -2.46 4.48 32.46
N THR A 114 -1.35 4.70 31.75
CA THR A 114 -1.35 5.10 30.33
C THR A 114 -0.57 4.09 29.51
N VAL A 115 -1.23 3.42 28.56
CA VAL A 115 -0.60 2.51 27.62
C VAL A 115 -0.70 3.11 26.21
N LEU A 116 0.43 3.40 25.59
CA LEU A 116 0.55 3.91 24.23
C LEU A 116 1.19 2.85 23.35
N GLY A 117 0.59 2.50 22.22
CA GLY A 117 1.14 1.49 21.31
C GLY A 117 1.21 0.10 21.90
N GLY A 118 0.23 -0.28 22.72
CA GLY A 118 0.05 -1.63 23.26
C GLY A 118 -1.29 -1.76 23.96
N ARG A 119 -1.50 -2.87 24.66
CA ARG A 119 -2.78 -3.20 25.31
C ARG A 119 -2.68 -3.15 26.83
N LEU A 120 -3.78 -2.76 27.48
CA LEU A 120 -3.96 -2.89 28.92
C LEU A 120 -4.94 -4.02 29.23
N LEU A 121 -4.50 -5.01 29.99
CA LEU A 121 -5.35 -6.07 30.52
C LEU A 121 -5.42 -5.97 32.04
N VAL A 122 -6.62 -5.86 32.60
CA VAL A 122 -6.85 -5.94 34.05
C VAL A 122 -7.67 -7.19 34.32
N ASP A 123 -7.05 -8.17 34.97
CA ASP A 123 -7.72 -9.41 35.36
C ASP A 123 -8.75 -9.12 36.48
N ALA A 124 -9.76 -9.99 36.60
CA ALA A 124 -10.73 -9.89 37.68
C ALA A 124 -10.01 -9.97 39.05
N GLY A 125 -10.14 -8.93 39.87
CA GLY A 125 -9.44 -8.77 41.16
C GLY A 125 -8.33 -7.70 41.14
N GLY A 126 -7.76 -7.42 39.96
CA GLY A 126 -6.78 -6.33 39.80
C GLY A 126 -7.44 -4.96 39.93
N SER A 127 -6.73 -3.97 40.47
CA SER A 127 -7.27 -2.62 40.64
C SER A 127 -6.33 -1.50 40.17
N VAL A 128 -6.93 -0.46 39.60
CA VAL A 128 -6.29 0.80 39.22
C VAL A 128 -7.03 1.94 39.91
N GLY A 129 -6.32 2.72 40.72
CA GLY A 129 -6.91 3.83 41.50
C GLY A 129 -7.17 5.09 40.69
N GLY A 130 -6.41 5.32 39.61
CA GLY A 130 -6.52 6.51 38.76
C GLY A 130 -7.17 6.26 37.39
N ALA A 131 -6.92 7.18 36.46
CA ALA A 131 -7.45 7.10 35.10
C ALA A 131 -6.76 5.99 34.30
N GLN A 132 -7.52 5.28 33.47
CA GLN A 132 -7.00 4.27 32.54
C GLN A 132 -7.10 4.82 31.12
N LEU A 133 -5.95 4.96 30.46
CA LEU A 133 -5.86 5.50 29.11
C LEU A 133 -5.11 4.51 28.23
N GLU A 134 -5.82 3.92 27.26
CA GLU A 134 -5.24 2.98 26.30
C GLU A 134 -5.33 3.54 24.88
N TYR A 135 -4.18 3.57 24.21
CA TYR A 135 -4.08 3.79 22.77
C TYR A 135 -3.40 2.59 22.13
N PRO A 136 -4.14 1.71 21.44
CA PRO A 136 -3.57 0.50 20.85
C PRO A 136 -2.64 0.79 19.66
N THR A 137 -2.77 1.96 19.03
CA THR A 137 -1.93 2.41 17.90
C THR A 137 -0.49 2.63 18.32
N THR A 138 0.48 2.07 17.58
CA THR A 138 1.92 2.21 17.86
C THR A 138 2.31 3.69 17.99
N ALA A 139 2.89 4.06 19.14
CA ALA A 139 3.36 5.41 19.37
C ALA A 139 4.65 5.66 18.59
N ARG A 140 4.71 6.76 17.84
CA ARG A 140 5.91 7.19 17.08
C ARG A 140 6.95 7.80 18.01
N LEU A 141 7.39 7.04 19.01
CA LEU A 141 8.38 7.41 20.00
C LEU A 141 9.56 6.44 19.94
N THR A 142 10.76 6.94 20.19
CA THR A 142 12.00 6.14 20.24
C THR A 142 12.86 6.55 21.42
N LEU A 143 13.67 5.63 21.92
CA LEU A 143 14.75 5.98 22.84
C LEU A 143 15.95 6.51 22.06
N THR A 144 16.60 7.51 22.62
CA THR A 144 17.93 7.97 22.25
C THR A 144 19.01 7.06 22.88
N VAL A 145 20.25 7.22 22.44
CA VAL A 145 21.41 6.48 22.99
C VAL A 145 21.60 6.76 24.49
N ASP A 146 21.25 7.96 24.95
CA ASP A 146 21.25 8.37 26.36
C ASP A 146 19.97 7.95 27.14
N GLY A 147 19.13 7.07 26.57
CA GLY A 147 17.99 6.48 27.26
C GLY A 147 16.82 7.45 27.50
N ARG A 148 16.72 8.52 26.72
CA ARG A 148 15.60 9.48 26.76
C ARG A 148 14.60 9.15 25.67
N LEU A 149 13.32 9.29 25.98
CA LEU A 149 12.25 9.12 24.99
C LEU A 149 12.14 10.38 24.14
N MET A 150 12.04 10.23 22.83
CA MET A 150 11.84 11.33 21.90
C MET A 150 10.84 10.95 20.81
N ARG A 151 10.25 11.97 20.17
CA ARG A 151 9.45 11.75 18.96
C ARG A 151 10.34 11.17 17.87
N GLN A 152 9.90 10.06 17.30
CA GLN A 152 10.52 9.51 16.11
C GLN A 152 10.16 10.41 14.94
N ALA A 153 11.15 11.14 14.40
CA ALA A 153 10.97 11.88 13.15
C ALA A 153 10.46 10.91 12.08
N GLY A 154 9.36 11.28 11.41
CA GLY A 154 8.85 10.50 10.31
C GLY A 154 9.93 10.32 9.26
N ARG A 155 10.26 9.07 8.91
CA ARG A 155 11.21 8.80 7.82
C ARG A 155 10.65 9.39 6.54
N ARG A 156 11.45 10.23 5.89
CA ARG A 156 11.20 10.72 4.54
C ARG A 156 11.36 9.57 3.57
N ALA A 157 10.43 9.43 2.63
CA ALA A 157 10.60 8.50 1.52
C ALA A 157 11.78 8.97 0.66
N LEU A 158 12.45 8.06 -0.06
CA LEU A 158 13.57 8.46 -0.94
C LEU A 158 13.15 9.54 -1.95
N SER A 159 11.89 9.49 -2.40
CA SER A 159 11.27 10.50 -3.26
C SER A 159 11.28 11.90 -2.66
N ASP A 160 11.14 12.03 -1.34
CA ASP A 160 11.08 13.33 -0.64
C ASP A 160 12.45 14.04 -0.66
N TYR A 161 13.55 13.32 -0.89
CA TYR A 161 14.89 13.89 -1.05
C TYR A 161 15.15 14.41 -2.46
N THR A 162 14.38 13.94 -3.43
CA THR A 162 14.50 14.33 -4.85
C THR A 162 13.48 15.37 -5.28
N SER A 163 12.48 15.64 -4.45
CA SER A 163 11.45 16.65 -4.68
C SER A 163 11.90 18.03 -4.19
N ALA A 164 11.80 19.05 -5.03
CA ALA A 164 11.86 20.43 -4.60
C ALA A 164 10.42 20.94 -4.41
N SER A 165 10.12 21.48 -3.24
CA SER A 165 8.83 22.14 -3.01
C SER A 165 8.97 23.35 -2.11
N THR A 166 8.25 24.42 -2.45
CA THR A 166 8.10 25.60 -1.59
C THR A 166 6.62 25.86 -1.37
N THR A 167 6.25 26.17 -0.13
CA THR A 167 4.86 26.48 0.23
C THR A 167 4.79 27.90 0.77
N PHE A 168 3.84 28.67 0.24
CA PHE A 168 3.52 30.00 0.73
C PHE A 168 2.04 30.05 1.10
N THR A 169 1.77 30.73 2.21
CA THR A 169 0.41 30.92 2.72
C THR A 169 0.09 32.40 2.70
N TRP A 170 -1.00 32.77 2.05
CA TRP A 170 -1.51 34.14 2.02
C TRP A 170 -3.00 34.13 2.31
N ARG A 171 -3.38 34.68 3.46
CA ARG A 171 -4.76 34.64 3.99
C ARG A 171 -5.26 33.18 4.04
N ASN A 172 -6.32 32.88 3.31
CA ASN A 172 -6.94 31.56 3.20
C ASN A 172 -6.46 30.74 1.98
N PHE A 173 -5.38 31.18 1.32
CA PHE A 173 -4.73 30.43 0.25
C PHE A 173 -3.43 29.82 0.74
N GLN A 174 -3.28 28.52 0.54
CA GLN A 174 -2.02 27.80 0.68
C GLN A 174 -1.61 27.29 -0.69
N THR A 175 -0.53 27.83 -1.23
CA THR A 175 0.01 27.40 -2.52
C THR A 175 1.34 26.70 -2.32
N THR A 176 1.46 25.51 -2.88
CA THR A 176 2.69 24.74 -2.94
C THR A 176 3.16 24.63 -4.38
N LEU A 177 4.34 25.15 -4.69
CA LEU A 177 5.04 24.87 -5.94
C LEU A 177 5.86 23.61 -5.76
N ARG A 178 5.77 22.68 -6.71
CA ARG A 178 6.50 21.40 -6.67
C ARG A 178 7.26 21.19 -7.97
N ALA A 179 8.44 20.62 -7.86
CA ALA A 179 9.20 20.04 -8.96
C ALA A 179 9.72 18.67 -8.51
N ASN A 180 9.36 17.62 -9.24
CA ASN A 180 9.71 16.24 -8.92
C ASN A 180 10.25 15.53 -10.16
N PRO A 181 11.27 14.66 -10.03
CA PRO A 181 11.57 13.70 -11.07
C PRO A 181 10.40 12.71 -11.18
N GLY A 182 9.93 12.48 -12.40
CA GLY A 182 9.00 11.42 -12.71
C GLY A 182 9.70 10.06 -12.82
N SER A 183 8.95 9.03 -13.22
CA SER A 183 9.49 7.68 -13.38
C SER A 183 10.28 7.57 -14.67
N TYR A 184 11.58 7.33 -14.57
CA TYR A 184 12.39 7.04 -15.76
C TYR A 184 11.83 5.84 -16.50
N ASN A 185 11.61 5.93 -17.81
CA ASN A 185 11.06 4.82 -18.57
C ASN A 185 11.50 4.86 -20.03
N ARG A 186 11.36 3.72 -20.71
CA ARG A 186 11.82 3.57 -22.10
C ARG A 186 11.00 4.34 -23.13
N VAL A 187 9.92 5.01 -22.73
CA VAL A 187 9.04 5.78 -23.62
C VAL A 187 9.26 7.28 -23.45
N GLU A 188 9.37 7.79 -22.23
CA GLU A 188 9.49 9.22 -21.92
C GLU A 188 10.92 9.67 -21.59
N GLY A 189 11.85 8.73 -21.37
CA GLY A 189 13.17 9.04 -20.84
C GLY A 189 13.05 9.45 -19.37
N PHE A 190 13.52 10.65 -19.03
CA PHE A 190 13.45 11.25 -17.70
C PHE A 190 12.37 12.33 -17.65
N PRO A 191 11.10 11.99 -17.34
CA PRO A 191 10.06 12.98 -17.19
C PRO A 191 10.32 13.87 -15.97
N VAL A 192 10.19 15.18 -16.13
CA VAL A 192 10.26 16.17 -15.04
C VAL A 192 8.87 16.75 -14.82
N GLU A 193 8.32 16.54 -13.62
CA GLU A 193 7.01 17.04 -13.23
C GLU A 193 7.15 18.37 -12.47
N PHE A 194 6.42 19.40 -12.85
CA PHE A 194 6.45 20.69 -12.16
C PHE A 194 5.09 21.38 -12.17
N GLY A 195 4.77 22.13 -11.12
CA GLY A 195 3.59 22.99 -11.12
C GLY A 195 3.02 23.29 -9.73
N PRO A 196 1.93 24.09 -9.68
CA PRO A 196 1.30 24.51 -8.44
C PRO A 196 0.24 23.53 -7.94
N SER A 197 0.11 23.46 -6.62
CA SER A 197 -1.03 22.94 -5.87
C SER A 197 -1.56 24.07 -4.99
N VAL A 198 -2.77 24.52 -5.22
CA VAL A 198 -3.43 25.60 -4.47
C VAL A 198 -4.57 24.99 -3.66
N ILE A 199 -4.55 25.24 -2.36
CA ILE A 199 -5.67 25.00 -1.44
C ILE A 199 -6.23 26.35 -1.04
N TRP A 200 -7.54 26.50 -1.15
CA TRP A 200 -8.27 27.70 -0.78
C TRP A 200 -9.39 27.34 0.20
N ASP A 201 -9.24 27.75 1.45
CA ASP A 201 -10.28 27.61 2.48
C ASP A 201 -11.27 28.77 2.34
N ARG A 202 -12.36 28.53 1.60
CA ARG A 202 -13.35 29.57 1.30
C ARG A 202 -14.10 29.99 2.56
N ASP A 203 -14.44 29.02 3.40
CA ASP A 203 -15.08 29.14 4.71
C ASP A 203 -14.75 27.89 5.54
N ASP A 204 -15.22 27.82 6.79
CA ASP A 204 -14.94 26.71 7.71
C ASP A 204 -15.44 25.34 7.22
N LEU A 205 -16.34 25.32 6.23
CA LEU A 205 -16.97 24.11 5.70
C LEU A 205 -16.57 23.79 4.27
N THR A 206 -15.92 24.71 3.55
CA THR A 206 -15.71 24.61 2.10
C THR A 206 -14.26 24.87 1.75
N GLN A 207 -13.59 23.84 1.23
CA GLN A 207 -12.22 23.91 0.75
C GLN A 207 -12.19 23.64 -0.76
N LEU A 208 -11.53 24.52 -1.50
CA LEU A 208 -11.25 24.37 -2.92
C LEU A 208 -9.81 23.92 -3.10
N LYS A 209 -9.59 22.93 -3.96
CA LYS A 209 -8.26 22.43 -4.30
C LYS A 209 -8.07 22.47 -5.81
N PHE A 210 -6.98 23.11 -6.24
CA PHE A 210 -6.55 23.15 -7.63
C PHE A 210 -5.14 22.58 -7.72
N ASP A 211 -4.95 21.60 -8.59
CA ASP A 211 -3.63 21.03 -8.89
C ASP A 211 -3.38 21.15 -10.39
N LEU A 212 -2.22 21.65 -10.78
CA LEU A 212 -1.75 21.64 -12.16
C LEU A 212 -0.29 21.18 -12.20
N THR A 213 0.01 20.22 -13.05
CA THR A 213 1.35 19.67 -13.22
C THR A 213 1.68 19.57 -14.70
N GLY A 214 2.70 20.31 -15.14
CA GLY A 214 3.37 20.10 -16.42
C GLY A 214 4.36 18.93 -16.32
N ILE A 215 4.52 18.20 -17.42
CA ILE A 215 5.39 17.03 -17.52
C ILE A 215 6.32 17.24 -18.72
N LEU A 216 7.57 17.61 -18.47
CA LEU A 216 8.59 17.74 -19.52
C LEU A 216 9.28 16.39 -19.74
N ARG A 217 9.20 15.84 -20.95
CA ARG A 217 9.83 14.57 -21.31
C ARG A 217 11.17 14.82 -21.98
N THR A 218 12.21 14.10 -21.59
CA THR A 218 13.54 14.25 -22.22
C THR A 218 13.70 13.42 -23.49
N ALA A 219 12.92 12.36 -23.66
CA ALA A 219 12.91 11.59 -24.90
C ALA A 219 11.96 12.18 -25.94
N SER A 220 12.50 12.44 -27.13
CA SER A 220 11.70 12.76 -28.32
C SER A 220 10.95 11.51 -28.81
N ASP A 221 9.70 11.68 -29.24
CA ASP A 221 8.93 10.61 -29.86
C ASP A 221 9.08 10.66 -31.38
N PRO A 222 9.73 9.66 -32.01
CA PRO A 222 9.91 9.65 -33.47
C PRO A 222 8.60 9.45 -34.24
N THR A 223 7.54 8.99 -33.57
CA THR A 223 6.24 8.69 -34.20
C THR A 223 5.21 9.83 -34.09
N ASP A 224 5.55 10.92 -33.37
CA ASP A 224 4.64 12.03 -33.02
C ASP A 224 3.30 11.56 -32.40
N SER A 225 3.29 10.35 -31.81
CA SER A 225 2.14 9.80 -31.09
C SER A 225 1.86 10.57 -29.78
N ARG A 226 2.90 11.20 -29.22
CA ARG A 226 2.84 12.04 -28.01
C ARG A 226 3.68 13.32 -28.15
N SER A 227 3.22 14.39 -27.49
CA SER A 227 3.99 15.63 -27.36
C SER A 227 5.11 15.49 -26.32
N THR A 228 6.19 16.25 -26.50
CA THR A 228 7.28 16.42 -25.51
C THR A 228 6.78 17.02 -24.19
N LEU A 229 5.75 17.86 -24.24
CA LEU A 229 5.11 18.43 -23.05
C LEU A 229 3.79 17.72 -22.75
N GLY A 230 3.67 17.16 -21.55
CA GLY A 230 2.44 16.61 -20.99
C GLY A 230 1.90 17.53 -19.90
N TRP A 231 0.69 17.24 -19.47
CA TRP A 231 0.10 17.92 -18.32
C TRP A 231 -0.93 17.04 -17.64
N ARG A 232 -1.18 17.30 -16.36
CA ARG A 232 -2.32 16.78 -15.61
C ARG A 232 -2.84 17.88 -14.69
N GLY A 233 -4.15 17.98 -14.56
CA GLY A 233 -4.77 18.97 -13.70
C GLY A 233 -6.06 18.46 -13.06
N SER A 234 -6.37 19.00 -11.89
CA SER A 234 -7.64 18.75 -11.22
C SER A 234 -8.12 19.99 -10.47
N LEU A 235 -9.44 20.14 -10.44
CA LEU A 235 -10.14 21.13 -9.64
C LEU A 235 -11.17 20.38 -8.80
N ALA A 236 -11.13 20.54 -7.48
CA ALA A 236 -12.01 19.85 -6.56
C ALA A 236 -12.57 20.81 -5.50
N VAL A 237 -13.83 20.57 -5.13
CA VAL A 237 -14.51 21.22 -4.02
C VAL A 237 -14.76 20.17 -2.97
N LYS A 238 -14.24 20.38 -1.76
CA LYS A 238 -14.50 19.57 -0.58
C LYS A 238 -15.42 20.34 0.34
N ARG A 239 -16.53 19.71 0.72
CA ARG A 239 -17.49 20.23 1.71
C ARG A 239 -17.45 19.36 2.96
N ALA A 240 -17.18 19.97 4.10
CA ALA A 240 -17.28 19.36 5.41
C ALA A 240 -18.75 19.18 5.84
N GLY A 241 -18.97 18.28 6.80
CA GLY A 241 -20.29 17.92 7.31
C GLY A 241 -20.25 16.56 7.99
N ALA A 242 -21.42 15.97 8.26
CA ALA A 242 -21.52 14.62 8.81
C ALA A 242 -20.87 13.57 7.88
N HIS A 243 -20.98 13.78 6.56
CA HIS A 243 -20.35 12.99 5.52
C HIS A 243 -19.59 13.92 4.57
N PRO A 244 -18.29 14.17 4.83
CA PRO A 244 -17.47 15.00 3.95
C PRO A 244 -17.55 14.52 2.50
N LEU A 245 -17.86 15.43 1.59
CA LEU A 245 -18.05 15.18 0.17
C LEU A 245 -17.03 16.00 -0.63
N THR A 246 -16.31 15.35 -1.52
CA THR A 246 -15.45 15.98 -2.52
C THR A 246 -16.05 15.75 -3.89
N PHE A 247 -16.17 16.79 -4.70
CA PHE A 247 -16.56 16.71 -6.11
C PHE A 247 -15.56 17.47 -6.95
N GLY A 248 -15.17 16.94 -8.11
CA GLY A 248 -14.16 17.61 -8.92
C GLY A 248 -14.12 17.19 -10.38
N LEU A 249 -13.37 17.98 -11.13
CA LEU A 249 -12.98 17.75 -12.51
C LEU A 249 -11.51 17.36 -12.55
N ARG A 250 -11.15 16.49 -13.49
CA ARG A 250 -9.76 16.12 -13.77
C ARG A 250 -9.53 15.99 -15.27
N GLY A 251 -8.30 16.20 -15.70
CA GLY A 251 -7.90 15.97 -17.08
C GLY A 251 -6.39 15.95 -17.24
N GLY A 252 -5.93 15.52 -18.41
CA GLY A 252 -4.51 15.52 -18.71
C GLY A 252 -4.14 14.81 -20.00
N ALA A 253 -2.90 15.02 -20.40
CA ALA A 253 -2.19 14.34 -21.47
C ALA A 253 -0.92 13.70 -20.89
N VAL A 254 -1.01 12.41 -20.57
CA VAL A 254 0.02 11.65 -19.83
C VAL A 254 0.40 10.39 -20.59
N VAL A 255 1.56 9.83 -20.27
CA VAL A 255 1.89 8.45 -20.64
C VAL A 255 1.53 7.58 -19.44
N ALA A 256 0.52 6.73 -19.60
CA ALA A 256 -0.04 5.92 -18.54
C ALA A 256 0.53 4.49 -18.60
N PRO A 257 0.80 3.85 -17.46
CA PRO A 257 1.18 2.45 -17.43
C PRO A 257 -0.03 1.56 -17.67
N VAL A 258 0.18 0.41 -18.31
CA VAL A 258 -0.83 -0.66 -18.42
C VAL A 258 -1.23 -1.20 -17.04
N ALA A 259 -2.32 -1.97 -16.98
CA ALA A 259 -2.89 -2.45 -15.73
C ALA A 259 -2.00 -3.45 -14.96
N ASP A 260 -1.10 -4.15 -15.66
CA ASP A 260 -0.06 -4.97 -15.06
C ASP A 260 0.98 -4.11 -14.33
N ARG A 261 1.19 -4.37 -13.03
CA ARG A 261 2.05 -3.58 -12.14
C ARG A 261 2.87 -4.47 -11.20
N PRO A 262 3.90 -5.15 -11.71
CA PRO A 262 4.68 -6.10 -10.91
C PRO A 262 5.73 -5.42 -10.03
N TYR A 263 5.97 -4.12 -10.24
CA TYR A 263 6.95 -3.28 -9.52
C TYR A 263 6.38 -1.88 -9.27
N GLN A 264 6.87 -1.24 -8.21
CA GLN A 264 6.53 0.16 -7.95
C GLN A 264 7.21 1.11 -8.93
N THR A 265 6.66 2.32 -9.05
CA THR A 265 7.08 3.32 -10.05
C THR A 265 8.55 3.70 -9.90
N LEU A 266 9.06 3.80 -8.67
CA LEU A 266 10.46 4.09 -8.41
C LEU A 266 11.38 2.90 -8.77
N GLU A 267 10.95 1.68 -8.45
CA GLU A 267 11.70 0.46 -8.75
C GLU A 267 11.83 0.24 -10.27
N THR A 268 10.73 0.43 -11.00
CA THR A 268 10.73 0.45 -12.48
C THR A 268 11.67 1.53 -13.01
N GLY A 269 11.62 2.74 -12.45
CA GLY A 269 12.44 3.86 -12.90
C GLY A 269 13.94 3.64 -12.70
N LEU A 270 14.34 3.17 -11.52
CA LEU A 270 15.73 2.86 -11.23
C LEU A 270 16.21 1.66 -12.06
N GLY A 271 15.38 0.63 -12.24
CA GLY A 271 15.69 -0.49 -13.13
C GLY A 271 15.91 -0.04 -14.58
N ALA A 272 15.09 0.86 -15.08
CA ALA A 272 15.23 1.41 -16.43
C ALA A 272 16.50 2.26 -16.53
N PHE A 273 16.73 3.19 -15.60
CA PHE A 273 17.86 4.11 -15.65
C PHE A 273 19.22 3.43 -15.44
N PHE A 274 19.34 2.55 -14.44
CA PHE A 274 20.61 1.90 -14.13
C PHE A 274 20.84 0.62 -14.92
N LEU A 275 19.81 -0.19 -15.15
CA LEU A 275 19.96 -1.57 -15.67
C LEU A 275 19.36 -1.78 -17.05
N ARG A 276 18.82 -0.73 -17.69
CA ARG A 276 18.08 -0.82 -18.95
C ARG A 276 16.90 -1.80 -18.90
N ARG A 277 16.26 -1.93 -17.72
CA ARG A 277 15.13 -2.84 -17.47
C ARG A 277 13.88 -2.10 -17.04
N ASP A 278 12.98 -1.91 -18.00
CA ASP A 278 11.66 -1.34 -17.74
C ASP A 278 10.59 -2.44 -17.61
N PHE A 279 10.07 -2.57 -16.39
CA PHE A 279 9.07 -3.56 -15.98
C PHE A 279 7.62 -3.10 -16.15
N ARG A 280 7.36 -2.11 -17.00
CA ARG A 280 6.00 -1.65 -17.34
C ARG A 280 5.83 -1.54 -18.83
N ASP A 281 4.60 -1.55 -19.30
CA ASP A 281 4.28 -1.06 -20.65
C ASP A 281 3.45 0.21 -20.54
N TRP A 282 3.47 0.98 -21.61
CA TRP A 282 3.01 2.35 -21.58
C TRP A 282 2.12 2.66 -22.79
N TYR A 283 1.21 3.61 -22.61
CA TYR A 283 0.39 4.15 -23.70
C TYR A 283 0.14 5.64 -23.48
N ALA A 284 -0.10 6.38 -24.56
CA ALA A 284 -0.47 7.78 -24.47
C ALA A 284 -1.96 7.88 -24.12
N GLN A 285 -2.28 8.67 -23.10
CA GLN A 285 -3.65 8.91 -22.66
C GLN A 285 -3.92 10.41 -22.62
N ARG A 286 -4.96 10.84 -23.35
CA ARG A 286 -5.57 12.16 -23.18
C ARG A 286 -6.95 11.99 -22.59
N SER A 287 -7.23 12.59 -21.45
CA SER A 287 -8.49 12.36 -20.74
C SER A 287 -9.06 13.62 -20.11
N ILE A 288 -10.38 13.60 -19.95
CA ILE A 288 -11.15 14.51 -19.11
C ILE A 288 -12.20 13.70 -18.36
N GLY A 289 -12.48 14.06 -17.12
CA GLY A 289 -13.43 13.34 -16.30
C GLY A 289 -13.93 14.13 -15.10
N VAL A 290 -14.98 13.62 -14.51
CA VAL A 290 -15.55 14.09 -13.25
C VAL A 290 -15.44 13.00 -12.21
N PHE A 291 -15.27 13.39 -10.95
CA PHE A 291 -15.21 12.45 -9.84
C PHE A 291 -15.92 12.99 -8.60
N ALA A 292 -16.36 12.06 -7.77
CA ALA A 292 -16.91 12.33 -6.45
C ALA A 292 -16.33 11.35 -5.43
N GLU A 293 -16.07 11.83 -4.22
CA GLU A 293 -15.61 11.02 -3.09
C GLU A 293 -16.42 11.40 -1.84
N MET A 294 -16.94 10.42 -1.13
CA MET A 294 -17.76 10.64 0.06
C MET A 294 -17.28 9.80 1.23
N GLN A 295 -16.97 10.45 2.34
CA GLN A 295 -16.59 9.78 3.58
C GLN A 295 -17.87 9.34 4.33
N LEU A 296 -18.27 8.09 4.14
CA LEU A 296 -19.48 7.52 4.76
C LEU A 296 -19.32 7.36 6.27
N ARG A 297 -18.13 6.93 6.70
CA ARG A 297 -17.68 6.79 8.09
C ARG A 297 -16.21 7.17 8.14
N PRO A 298 -15.59 7.49 9.30
CA PRO A 298 -14.15 7.82 9.36
C PRO A 298 -13.23 6.76 8.73
N THR A 299 -13.68 5.51 8.67
CA THR A 299 -12.96 4.35 8.13
C THR A 299 -13.43 3.93 6.74
N VAL A 300 -14.51 4.51 6.19
CA VAL A 300 -15.11 4.10 4.90
C VAL A 300 -15.21 5.29 3.96
N LEU A 301 -14.54 5.19 2.81
CA LEU A 301 -14.58 6.15 1.70
C LEU A 301 -15.22 5.49 0.48
N ALA A 302 -16.27 6.10 -0.06
CA ALA A 302 -16.85 5.74 -1.34
C ALA A 302 -16.39 6.70 -2.43
N SER A 303 -16.16 6.21 -3.64
CA SER A 303 -15.77 7.03 -4.79
C SER A 303 -16.56 6.66 -6.05
N ALA A 304 -16.75 7.63 -6.93
CA ALA A 304 -17.32 7.43 -8.26
C ALA A 304 -16.62 8.35 -9.26
N SER A 305 -16.42 7.88 -10.49
CA SER A 305 -15.90 8.72 -11.58
C SER A 305 -16.48 8.37 -12.94
N ILE A 306 -16.49 9.36 -13.82
CA ILE A 306 -16.79 9.20 -15.23
C ILE A 306 -15.68 9.88 -16.01
N ASP A 307 -14.99 9.12 -16.85
CA ASP A 307 -13.83 9.59 -17.61
C ASP A 307 -14.04 9.30 -19.10
N VAL A 308 -13.64 10.24 -19.94
CA VAL A 308 -13.52 10.06 -21.39
C VAL A 308 -12.05 10.17 -21.74
N SER A 309 -11.48 9.10 -22.30
CA SER A 309 -10.08 9.03 -22.70
C SER A 309 -9.93 8.73 -24.19
N ARG A 310 -8.90 9.31 -24.81
CA ARG A 310 -8.31 8.83 -26.06
C ARG A 310 -7.00 8.15 -25.70
N GLU A 311 -6.88 6.88 -26.06
CA GLU A 311 -5.73 6.03 -25.75
C GLU A 311 -5.06 5.61 -27.04
N ARG A 312 -3.73 5.70 -27.10
CA ARG A 312 -2.92 5.38 -28.29
C ARG A 312 -1.64 4.66 -27.93
N SER A 313 -1.24 3.77 -28.82
CA SER A 313 0.06 3.12 -28.80
C SER A 313 1.20 4.12 -28.88
N VAL A 314 2.28 3.84 -28.18
CA VAL A 314 3.52 4.63 -28.16
C VAL A 314 4.70 3.70 -28.34
N SER A 315 5.73 4.14 -29.04
CA SER A 315 6.92 3.31 -29.26
C SER A 315 7.92 3.47 -28.11
N ALA A 316 8.72 2.42 -27.87
CA ALA A 316 9.92 2.58 -27.08
C ALA A 316 10.91 3.47 -27.83
N VAL A 317 11.65 4.29 -27.10
CA VAL A 317 12.73 5.15 -27.62
C VAL A 317 14.07 4.60 -27.15
N ASP A 318 15.16 5.03 -27.78
CA ASP A 318 16.51 4.76 -27.28
C ASP A 318 16.84 5.66 -26.08
N ALA A 319 16.17 5.41 -24.96
CA ALA A 319 16.41 6.15 -23.72
C ALA A 319 17.79 5.76 -23.15
N PHE A 320 18.52 6.74 -22.63
CA PHE A 320 19.82 6.51 -21.97
C PHE A 320 19.74 5.49 -20.83
N SER A 321 20.82 4.77 -20.56
CA SER A 321 20.95 3.95 -19.35
C SER A 321 22.42 3.92 -18.94
N ILE A 322 22.68 3.85 -17.63
CA ILE A 322 24.06 3.87 -17.11
C ILE A 322 24.78 2.57 -17.46
N LEU A 323 24.16 1.43 -17.17
CA LEU A 323 24.69 0.11 -17.51
C LEU A 323 23.93 -0.41 -18.73
N ARG A 324 24.61 -1.23 -19.54
CA ARG A 324 24.03 -1.88 -20.74
C ARG A 324 23.55 -0.88 -21.79
N SER A 325 24.22 0.26 -21.93
CA SER A 325 23.87 1.31 -22.90
C SER A 325 23.91 0.85 -24.36
N GLY A 326 24.58 -0.27 -24.68
CA GLY A 326 24.62 -0.87 -26.03
C GLY A 326 23.61 -1.99 -26.29
N GLU A 327 22.78 -2.39 -25.33
CA GLU A 327 21.72 -3.40 -25.55
C GLU A 327 20.46 -2.74 -26.14
N GLU A 328 19.64 -3.44 -26.92
CA GLU A 328 18.35 -2.89 -27.38
C GLU A 328 17.32 -2.83 -26.25
N TRP A 329 16.47 -1.79 -26.25
CA TRP A 329 15.34 -1.74 -25.33
C TRP A 329 14.29 -2.79 -25.70
N ARG A 330 13.65 -3.37 -24.69
CA ARG A 330 12.44 -4.17 -24.89
C ARG A 330 11.39 -3.33 -25.64
N PRO A 331 10.80 -3.82 -26.75
CA PRO A 331 9.76 -3.09 -27.46
C PRO A 331 8.60 -2.71 -26.53
N ASN A 332 8.00 -1.54 -26.76
CA ASN A 332 6.73 -1.22 -26.14
C ASN A 332 5.61 -1.83 -27.01
N PRO A 333 4.77 -2.73 -26.48
CA PRO A 333 3.77 -3.40 -27.27
C PRO A 333 2.67 -2.43 -27.72
N LEU A 334 2.05 -2.74 -28.86
CA LEU A 334 0.84 -2.06 -29.28
C LEU A 334 -0.30 -2.33 -28.28
N ILE A 335 -1.14 -1.32 -28.10
CA ILE A 335 -2.38 -1.42 -27.33
C ILE A 335 -3.58 -1.35 -28.27
N ASP A 336 -4.77 -1.60 -27.74
CA ASP A 336 -5.97 -1.35 -28.53
C ASP A 336 -6.27 0.16 -28.50
N ASP A 337 -5.93 0.83 -29.60
CA ASP A 337 -6.11 2.25 -29.78
C ASP A 337 -7.61 2.59 -29.87
N GLY A 338 -8.02 3.70 -29.28
CA GLY A 338 -9.43 4.09 -29.35
C GLY A 338 -9.85 5.20 -28.41
N ARG A 339 -11.16 5.47 -28.42
CA ARG A 339 -11.80 6.43 -27.52
C ARG A 339 -12.69 5.69 -26.52
N TYR A 340 -12.32 5.75 -25.26
CA TYR A 340 -13.00 5.05 -24.18
C TYR A 340 -13.81 6.02 -23.33
N ARG A 341 -14.95 5.54 -22.84
CA ARG A 341 -15.70 6.11 -21.74
C ARG A 341 -15.69 5.11 -20.60
N THR A 342 -15.23 5.52 -19.43
CA THR A 342 -15.11 4.67 -18.25
C THR A 342 -15.99 5.22 -17.14
N PHE A 343 -16.84 4.36 -16.59
CA PHE A 343 -17.57 4.59 -15.35
C PHE A 343 -16.90 3.77 -14.27
N ALA A 344 -16.48 4.40 -13.17
CA ALA A 344 -15.84 3.71 -12.07
C ALA A 344 -16.59 3.97 -10.76
N GLY A 345 -16.69 2.94 -9.93
CA GLY A 345 -17.19 3.02 -8.56
C GLY A 345 -16.23 2.29 -7.63
N GLY A 346 -15.92 2.90 -6.48
CA GLY A 346 -14.95 2.36 -5.54
C GLY A 346 -15.40 2.46 -4.09
N VAL A 347 -14.92 1.53 -3.28
CA VAL A 347 -15.07 1.57 -1.82
C VAL A 347 -13.72 1.24 -1.19
N THR A 348 -13.30 2.07 -0.24
CA THR A 348 -12.13 1.85 0.59
C THR A 348 -12.55 1.79 2.05
N TYR A 349 -12.15 0.72 2.74
CA TYR A 349 -12.25 0.57 4.17
C TYR A 349 -10.85 0.50 4.76
N ASP A 350 -10.49 1.45 5.63
CA ASP A 350 -9.16 1.56 6.23
C ASP A 350 -9.27 1.76 7.74
N THR A 351 -8.77 0.77 8.49
CA THR A 351 -8.67 0.76 9.95
C THR A 351 -7.23 0.53 10.41
N ARG A 352 -6.26 0.68 9.51
CA ARG A 352 -4.85 0.53 9.85
C ARG A 352 -4.45 1.53 10.92
N ASP A 353 -3.60 1.09 11.83
CA ASP A 353 -3.02 1.91 12.89
C ASP A 353 -2.04 2.96 12.34
N ASP A 354 -1.29 2.61 11.30
CA ASP A 354 -0.43 3.52 10.55
C ASP A 354 -0.50 3.21 9.04
N ARG A 355 -0.70 4.23 8.20
CA ARG A 355 -0.84 4.06 6.74
C ARG A 355 0.46 3.67 6.03
N ARG A 356 1.62 4.05 6.58
CA ARG A 356 2.96 3.81 6.00
C ARG A 356 3.61 2.57 6.60
N ARG A 357 3.34 2.28 7.88
CA ARG A 357 3.90 1.14 8.62
C ARG A 357 2.82 0.44 9.45
N PRO A 358 1.79 -0.13 8.80
CA PRO A 358 0.73 -0.81 9.52
C PRO A 358 1.30 -1.99 10.31
N THR A 359 0.90 -2.10 11.57
CA THR A 359 1.15 -3.28 12.42
C THR A 359 -0.15 -3.96 12.80
N SER A 360 -1.27 -3.24 12.72
CA SER A 360 -2.60 -3.76 13.02
C SER A 360 -3.69 -3.14 12.14
N GLY A 361 -4.85 -3.78 12.09
CA GLY A 361 -6.03 -3.29 11.37
C GLY A 361 -6.24 -3.93 9.99
N TRP A 362 -7.22 -3.39 9.27
CA TRP A 362 -7.64 -3.82 7.94
C TRP A 362 -7.49 -2.72 6.91
N TYR A 363 -7.15 -3.11 5.69
CA TYR A 363 -7.28 -2.27 4.51
C TYR A 363 -8.00 -3.07 3.42
N VAL A 364 -9.16 -2.60 2.99
CA VAL A 364 -9.92 -3.20 1.90
C VAL A 364 -10.16 -2.12 0.86
N ARG A 365 -9.81 -2.41 -0.38
CA ARG A 365 -10.09 -1.57 -1.53
C ARG A 365 -10.73 -2.41 -2.63
N SER A 366 -11.86 -1.94 -3.13
CA SER A 366 -12.55 -2.53 -4.27
C SER A 366 -12.85 -1.43 -5.28
N ASP A 367 -12.52 -1.66 -6.55
CA ASP A 367 -12.84 -0.77 -7.66
C ASP A 367 -13.55 -1.58 -8.76
N LEU A 368 -14.73 -1.11 -9.19
CA LEU A 368 -15.47 -1.66 -10.31
C LEU A 368 -15.41 -0.65 -11.47
N ARG A 369 -15.11 -1.10 -12.68
CA ARG A 369 -15.10 -0.23 -13.88
C ARG A 369 -15.92 -0.83 -15.00
N TYR A 370 -16.79 -0.01 -15.58
CA TYR A 370 -17.50 -0.30 -16.81
C TYR A 370 -16.95 0.59 -17.93
N VAL A 371 -16.34 -0.03 -18.93
CA VAL A 371 -15.62 0.65 -20.01
C VAL A 371 -16.39 0.43 -21.31
N THR A 372 -16.63 1.50 -22.06
CA THR A 372 -17.27 1.44 -23.38
C THR A 372 -16.43 2.16 -24.43
N SER A 373 -16.48 1.72 -25.69
CA SER A 373 -15.89 2.43 -26.82
C SER A 373 -16.77 2.30 -28.07
N GLY A 374 -16.95 3.41 -28.78
CA GLY A 374 -17.58 3.44 -30.10
C GLY A 374 -16.57 3.38 -31.26
N GLU A 375 -15.28 3.51 -30.96
CA GLU A 375 -14.18 3.57 -31.93
C GLU A 375 -12.98 2.83 -31.33
N LEU A 376 -12.76 1.60 -31.79
CA LEU A 376 -11.71 0.71 -31.32
C LEU A 376 -10.94 0.16 -32.52
N THR A 377 -9.62 0.27 -32.46
CA THR A 377 -8.68 -0.36 -33.39
C THR A 377 -7.96 -1.47 -32.63
N PRO A 378 -8.52 -2.70 -32.61
CA PRO A 378 -7.96 -3.78 -31.82
C PRO A 378 -6.69 -4.35 -32.45
N VAL A 379 -5.70 -4.67 -31.61
CA VAL A 379 -4.53 -5.45 -32.00
C VAL A 379 -4.94 -6.91 -32.20
N SER A 380 -4.58 -7.48 -33.35
CA SER A 380 -4.82 -8.89 -33.64
C SER A 380 -3.99 -9.78 -32.71
N LEU A 381 -4.67 -10.68 -31.99
CA LEU A 381 -4.05 -11.72 -31.17
C LEU A 381 -4.55 -13.09 -31.64
N PRO A 382 -3.81 -14.18 -31.39
CA PRO A 382 -4.30 -15.53 -31.61
C PRO A 382 -5.64 -15.76 -30.90
N VAL A 383 -6.58 -16.44 -31.56
CA VAL A 383 -7.96 -16.65 -31.10
C VAL A 383 -8.00 -17.38 -29.75
N GLU A 384 -7.00 -18.22 -29.49
CA GLU A 384 -6.76 -18.92 -28.24
C GLU A 384 -6.60 -17.96 -27.06
N ILE A 385 -5.97 -16.81 -27.30
CA ILE A 385 -5.69 -15.79 -26.29
C ILE A 385 -6.86 -14.81 -26.21
N ARG A 386 -7.33 -14.31 -27.35
CA ARG A 386 -8.42 -13.33 -27.41
C ARG A 386 -9.19 -13.50 -28.70
N THR A 387 -10.51 -13.65 -28.59
CA THR A 387 -11.42 -13.62 -29.73
C THR A 387 -11.39 -12.24 -30.39
N ALA A 388 -11.74 -12.16 -31.68
CA ALA A 388 -11.85 -10.89 -32.39
C ALA A 388 -12.71 -9.89 -31.58
N MET A 389 -12.20 -8.67 -31.43
CA MET A 389 -12.90 -7.61 -30.71
C MET A 389 -13.70 -6.76 -31.68
N PRO A 390 -14.85 -6.22 -31.26
CA PRO A 390 -15.62 -5.35 -32.13
C PRO A 390 -14.90 -4.00 -32.29
N THR A 391 -15.00 -3.39 -33.48
CA THR A 391 -14.42 -2.07 -33.76
C THR A 391 -15.32 -0.92 -33.28
N SER A 392 -16.58 -1.21 -32.96
CA SER A 392 -17.57 -0.28 -32.40
C SER A 392 -18.43 -1.01 -31.38
N ASN A 393 -19.14 -0.29 -30.51
CA ASN A 393 -19.99 -0.88 -29.45
C ASN A 393 -19.25 -1.85 -28.52
N TYR A 394 -17.97 -1.57 -28.26
CA TYR A 394 -17.21 -2.28 -27.25
C TYR A 394 -17.74 -1.89 -25.87
N ASP A 395 -17.94 -2.89 -25.02
CA ASP A 395 -18.23 -2.74 -23.60
C ASP A 395 -17.53 -3.84 -22.78
N ALA A 396 -17.01 -3.51 -21.61
CA ALA A 396 -16.45 -4.49 -20.68
C ALA A 396 -16.63 -4.04 -19.23
N LEU A 397 -16.93 -5.00 -18.36
CA LEU A 397 -16.95 -4.83 -16.91
C LEU A 397 -15.72 -5.49 -16.30
N GLU A 398 -14.98 -4.74 -15.49
CA GLU A 398 -13.79 -5.21 -14.78
C GLU A 398 -13.83 -4.82 -13.29
N MET A 399 -13.10 -5.57 -12.47
CA MET A 399 -12.97 -5.29 -11.04
C MET A 399 -11.51 -5.46 -10.57
N ASP A 400 -11.09 -4.64 -9.62
CA ASP A 400 -9.87 -4.81 -8.84
C ASP A 400 -10.24 -4.94 -7.34
N LEU A 401 -9.55 -5.82 -6.63
CA LEU A 401 -9.72 -6.07 -5.19
C LEU A 401 -8.35 -6.17 -4.52
N ASP A 402 -8.19 -5.49 -3.39
CA ASP A 402 -7.03 -5.58 -2.51
C ASP A 402 -7.51 -5.59 -1.05
N VAL A 403 -7.34 -6.73 -0.38
CA VAL A 403 -7.72 -6.95 1.01
C VAL A 403 -6.46 -7.25 1.78
N ARG A 404 -6.19 -6.49 2.83
CA ARG A 404 -5.02 -6.64 3.68
C ARG A 404 -5.43 -6.68 5.14
N ARG A 405 -4.81 -7.59 5.88
CA ARG A 405 -4.96 -7.74 7.32
C ARG A 405 -3.59 -7.70 7.96
N TYR A 406 -3.43 -6.82 8.92
CA TYR A 406 -2.23 -6.69 9.74
C TYR A 406 -2.58 -7.11 11.16
N GLN A 407 -1.89 -8.09 11.70
CA GLN A 407 -2.11 -8.59 13.05
C GLN A 407 -0.81 -8.49 13.83
N ARG A 408 -0.81 -7.67 14.88
CA ARG A 408 0.29 -7.61 15.83
C ARG A 408 0.26 -8.86 16.71
N LEU A 409 1.40 -9.55 16.82
CA LEU A 409 1.58 -10.70 17.71
C LEU A 409 2.28 -10.31 19.02
N GLY A 410 3.08 -9.24 18.99
CA GLY A 410 3.74 -8.70 20.17
C GLY A 410 4.37 -7.32 19.91
N PRO A 411 5.20 -6.81 20.83
CA PRO A 411 5.75 -5.46 20.73
C PRO A 411 6.54 -5.18 19.45
N THR A 412 7.23 -6.21 18.93
CA THR A 412 8.12 -6.14 17.76
C THR A 412 7.74 -7.12 16.65
N GLN A 413 6.61 -7.82 16.78
CA GLN A 413 6.23 -8.91 15.87
C GLN A 413 4.85 -8.69 15.29
N SER A 414 4.71 -8.91 13.98
CA SER A 414 3.42 -8.86 13.29
C SER A 414 3.33 -9.88 12.15
N VAL A 415 2.10 -10.29 11.85
CA VAL A 415 1.76 -11.10 10.69
C VAL A 415 0.87 -10.29 9.77
N HIS A 416 1.26 -10.20 8.51
CA HIS A 416 0.56 -9.45 7.48
C HIS A 416 0.04 -10.44 6.45
N MET A 417 -1.20 -10.26 6.03
CA MET A 417 -1.84 -11.07 5.00
C MET A 417 -2.44 -10.16 3.94
N ARG A 418 -2.33 -10.55 2.68
CA ARG A 418 -2.95 -9.84 1.55
C ARG A 418 -3.60 -10.82 0.60
N LEU A 419 -4.81 -10.51 0.19
CA LEU A 419 -5.50 -11.10 -0.96
C LEU A 419 -5.67 -9.99 -1.99
N THR A 420 -5.08 -10.16 -3.17
CA THR A 420 -5.24 -9.21 -4.26
C THR A 420 -5.63 -9.92 -5.53
N GLY A 421 -6.51 -9.31 -6.31
CA GLY A 421 -6.95 -9.90 -7.57
C GLY A 421 -7.76 -8.92 -8.38
N GLY A 422 -8.06 -9.29 -9.61
CA GLY A 422 -8.85 -8.45 -10.48
C GLY A 422 -8.84 -8.92 -11.92
N GLY A 423 -9.63 -8.23 -12.74
CA GLY A 423 -9.75 -8.48 -14.16
C GLY A 423 -11.19 -8.51 -14.64
N TRP A 424 -11.41 -9.24 -15.73
CA TRP A 424 -12.65 -9.29 -16.50
C TRP A 424 -13.80 -9.95 -15.73
N LEU A 425 -14.96 -9.29 -15.67
CA LEU A 425 -16.18 -9.83 -15.10
C LEU A 425 -17.22 -10.19 -16.17
N ALA A 426 -17.47 -9.30 -17.13
CA ALA A 426 -18.50 -9.45 -18.16
C ALA A 426 -18.25 -8.55 -19.38
N GLY A 427 -19.05 -8.75 -20.44
CA GLY A 427 -18.97 -8.00 -21.70
C GLY A 427 -17.93 -8.56 -22.66
N ASN A 428 -17.39 -7.71 -23.51
CA ASN A 428 -16.30 -8.01 -24.43
C ASN A 428 -14.98 -8.30 -23.68
N ARG A 429 -14.03 -8.91 -24.38
CA ARG A 429 -12.69 -9.22 -23.85
C ARG A 429 -11.93 -7.95 -23.52
N LEU A 430 -11.10 -7.99 -22.47
CA LEU A 430 -10.30 -6.82 -22.10
C LEU A 430 -9.37 -6.39 -23.24
N THR A 431 -9.27 -5.08 -23.41
CA THR A 431 -8.22 -4.44 -24.19
C THR A 431 -6.85 -4.74 -23.59
N ILE A 432 -5.79 -4.80 -24.41
CA ILE A 432 -4.41 -5.15 -24.02
C ILE A 432 -3.94 -4.32 -22.82
N GLN A 433 -4.16 -3.01 -22.82
CA GLN A 433 -3.76 -2.12 -21.73
C GLN A 433 -4.45 -2.38 -20.38
N ARG A 434 -5.53 -3.17 -20.38
CA ARG A 434 -6.30 -3.56 -19.18
C ARG A 434 -6.06 -5.02 -18.75
N ARG A 435 -5.35 -5.80 -19.57
CA ARG A 435 -5.02 -7.20 -19.29
C ARG A 435 -3.94 -7.31 -18.21
N ARG A 436 -3.86 -8.51 -17.65
CA ARG A 436 -3.08 -8.80 -16.44
C ARG A 436 -1.96 -9.79 -16.73
N ALA A 437 -0.92 -9.67 -15.94
CA ALA A 437 0.14 -10.65 -15.83
C ALA A 437 0.51 -10.70 -14.35
N MET A 438 1.07 -11.83 -13.94
CA MET A 438 1.56 -12.00 -12.59
C MET A 438 3.07 -12.26 -12.63
N ASN A 439 3.70 -12.04 -11.48
CA ASN A 439 5.10 -12.28 -11.17
C ASN A 439 6.02 -11.08 -11.45
N GLY A 440 7.13 -11.04 -10.72
CA GLY A 440 8.05 -9.92 -10.70
C GLY A 440 8.51 -9.69 -9.27
N ALA A 441 8.30 -8.51 -8.70
CA ALA A 441 8.56 -8.30 -7.28
C ALA A 441 7.29 -8.25 -6.41
N ASP A 442 6.11 -8.13 -7.03
CA ASP A 442 4.79 -8.27 -6.40
C ASP A 442 3.85 -8.92 -7.43
N PRO A 443 3.02 -9.92 -7.09
CA PRO A 443 2.93 -10.59 -5.79
C PRO A 443 3.91 -11.75 -5.58
N LEU A 444 4.56 -12.26 -6.63
CA LEU A 444 5.41 -13.46 -6.59
C LEU A 444 6.88 -13.09 -6.87
N ALA A 445 7.65 -12.86 -5.80
CA ALA A 445 9.04 -12.40 -5.84
C ALA A 445 10.05 -13.46 -6.30
N GLY A 446 9.71 -14.74 -6.19
CA GLY A 446 10.53 -15.87 -6.65
C GLY A 446 10.55 -16.05 -8.16
N TYR A 447 9.75 -15.27 -8.90
CA TYR A 447 9.50 -15.44 -10.32
C TYR A 447 9.94 -14.26 -11.20
N GLY A 448 10.07 -14.56 -12.50
CA GLY A 448 10.30 -13.61 -13.59
C GLY A 448 9.28 -12.49 -13.66
N PHE A 449 9.70 -11.31 -14.14
CA PHE A 449 8.75 -10.36 -14.73
C PHE A 449 7.90 -11.10 -15.77
N ARG A 450 6.57 -11.10 -15.58
CA ARG A 450 5.59 -11.78 -16.44
C ARG A 450 5.83 -13.28 -16.65
N ALA A 451 6.38 -13.96 -15.66
CA ALA A 451 6.51 -15.42 -15.73
C ALA A 451 5.15 -16.15 -15.79
N VAL A 452 4.03 -15.51 -15.37
CA VAL A 452 2.67 -16.00 -15.60
C VAL A 452 1.92 -14.95 -16.43
N ASN A 453 1.86 -15.19 -17.74
CA ASN A 453 1.33 -14.23 -18.72
C ASN A 453 0.27 -14.81 -19.67
N CYS A 454 -0.29 -15.99 -19.40
CA CYS A 454 -1.25 -16.66 -20.30
C CYS A 454 -0.77 -16.84 -21.76
N ASP A 455 0.53 -16.68 -21.98
CA ASP A 455 1.23 -17.04 -23.20
C ASP A 455 1.35 -18.57 -23.22
N ARG A 456 0.90 -19.19 -24.31
CA ARG A 456 0.91 -20.65 -24.47
C ARG A 456 2.28 -21.20 -24.87
N ARG A 457 3.28 -20.33 -25.06
CA ARG A 457 4.66 -20.76 -25.32
C ARG A 457 5.28 -21.38 -24.07
N ARG A 458 6.14 -22.39 -24.27
CA ARG A 458 6.85 -23.10 -23.19
C ARG A 458 7.70 -22.18 -22.31
N ARG A 459 8.19 -21.06 -22.86
CA ARG A 459 8.85 -19.98 -22.13
C ARG A 459 8.15 -18.67 -22.48
N PRO A 460 7.43 -18.05 -21.53
CA PRO A 460 6.79 -16.76 -21.74
C PRO A 460 7.84 -15.73 -22.14
N ASP A 461 7.57 -14.99 -23.22
CA ASP A 461 8.43 -13.89 -23.64
C ASP A 461 8.05 -12.63 -22.85
N PRO A 462 8.95 -12.05 -22.04
CA PRO A 462 8.67 -10.82 -21.31
C PRO A 462 8.45 -9.61 -22.23
N ALA A 463 8.80 -9.70 -23.52
CA ALA A 463 8.49 -8.67 -24.51
C ALA A 463 7.01 -8.61 -24.88
N LEU A 464 6.25 -9.70 -24.68
CA LEU A 464 4.81 -9.65 -24.91
C LEU A 464 4.08 -8.83 -23.85
N PRO A 465 2.98 -8.16 -24.22
CA PRO A 465 2.12 -7.49 -23.26
C PRO A 465 1.51 -8.49 -22.28
N ALA A 466 0.87 -7.96 -21.24
CA ALA A 466 0.02 -8.73 -20.35
C ALA A 466 -1.16 -9.37 -21.14
N LEU A 467 -1.37 -10.69 -21.03
CA LEU A 467 -2.43 -11.38 -21.81
C LEU A 467 -3.53 -12.03 -20.98
N CYS A 468 -3.43 -12.10 -19.65
CA CYS A 468 -4.46 -12.74 -18.84
C CYS A 468 -5.70 -11.85 -18.67
N ASP A 469 -6.87 -12.49 -18.53
CA ASP A 469 -8.13 -11.80 -18.29
C ASP A 469 -8.36 -11.57 -16.79
N ARG A 470 -7.87 -12.48 -15.94
CA ARG A 470 -8.03 -12.44 -14.48
C ARG A 470 -6.73 -12.81 -13.78
N GLN A 471 -6.53 -12.27 -12.58
CA GLN A 471 -5.46 -12.64 -11.67
C GLN A 471 -5.96 -12.72 -10.23
N LEU A 472 -5.35 -13.59 -9.43
CA LEU A 472 -5.60 -13.69 -7.99
C LEU A 472 -4.34 -14.18 -7.27
N ALA A 473 -3.96 -13.50 -6.20
CA ALA A 473 -2.81 -13.82 -5.37
C ALA A 473 -3.10 -13.64 -3.88
N VAL A 474 -2.45 -14.48 -3.08
CA VAL A 474 -2.42 -14.44 -1.62
C VAL A 474 -0.97 -14.31 -1.19
N GLN A 475 -0.71 -13.44 -0.24
CA GLN A 475 0.61 -13.17 0.32
C GLN A 475 0.53 -13.19 1.84
N VAL A 476 1.51 -13.82 2.49
CA VAL A 476 1.62 -13.86 3.95
C VAL A 476 3.03 -13.48 4.34
N GLU A 477 3.17 -12.54 5.27
CA GLU A 477 4.45 -12.11 5.82
C GLU A 477 4.45 -12.20 7.33
N TYR A 478 5.49 -12.80 7.89
CA TYR A 478 5.87 -12.62 9.28
C TYR A 478 6.98 -11.57 9.36
N ARG A 479 6.81 -10.60 10.26
CA ARG A 479 7.75 -9.51 10.47
C ARG A 479 8.20 -9.46 11.92
N ARG A 480 9.51 -9.24 12.11
CA ARG A 480 10.10 -8.98 13.41
C ARG A 480 11.04 -7.77 13.32
N THR A 481 10.72 -6.71 14.03
CA THR A 481 11.62 -5.56 14.18
C THR A 481 12.84 -5.99 15.00
N LEU A 482 14.02 -5.83 14.41
CA LEU A 482 15.31 -6.08 15.06
C LEU A 482 15.78 -4.80 15.75
N ASP A 483 16.47 -4.93 16.87
CA ASP A 483 17.06 -3.79 17.59
C ASP A 483 18.49 -3.53 17.11
N ILE A 484 18.62 -3.22 15.82
CA ILE A 484 19.89 -2.92 15.17
C ILE A 484 19.84 -1.48 14.67
N ASP A 485 20.78 -0.64 15.13
CA ASP A 485 20.97 0.72 14.62
C ASP A 485 22.40 0.87 14.06
N LEU A 486 22.49 0.93 12.74
CA LEU A 486 23.68 1.19 11.95
C LEU A 486 23.50 2.49 11.15
N SER A 487 22.76 3.45 11.71
CA SER A 487 22.59 4.75 11.07
C SER A 487 23.65 5.76 11.47
N THR A 488 23.90 6.68 10.56
CA THR A 488 24.74 7.85 10.76
C THR A 488 23.94 9.12 10.47
N ARG A 489 24.31 10.23 11.10
CA ARG A 489 23.75 11.55 10.76
C ARG A 489 24.62 12.21 9.70
N LEU A 490 23.98 12.62 8.61
CA LEU A 490 24.55 13.50 7.60
C LEU A 490 23.76 14.82 7.61
N GLY A 491 24.32 15.84 8.26
CA GLY A 491 23.63 17.10 8.54
C GLY A 491 22.38 16.88 9.42
N ASN A 492 21.23 17.41 9.00
CA ASN A 492 19.95 17.23 9.69
C ASN A 492 19.23 15.92 9.32
N THR A 493 19.88 15.02 8.57
CA THR A 493 19.28 13.78 8.08
C THR A 493 19.97 12.58 8.70
N THR A 494 19.20 11.57 9.11
CA THR A 494 19.74 10.26 9.51
C THR A 494 19.65 9.28 8.35
N ILE A 495 20.78 8.68 7.98
CA ILE A 495 20.93 7.75 6.86
C ILE A 495 21.43 6.41 7.42
N GLY A 496 20.88 5.29 6.96
CA GLY A 496 21.32 3.94 7.33
C GLY A 496 20.20 3.08 7.91
N LEU A 497 20.56 1.88 8.38
CA LEU A 497 19.59 0.95 8.95
C LEU A 497 19.32 1.33 10.40
N GLN A 498 18.08 1.70 10.72
CA GLN A 498 17.64 1.73 12.11
C GLN A 498 16.43 0.84 12.25
N ARG A 499 16.51 -0.07 13.21
CA ARG A 499 15.48 -1.01 13.58
C ARG A 499 14.83 -1.66 12.34
N PRO A 500 15.62 -2.40 11.52
CA PRO A 500 15.09 -3.06 10.34
C PRO A 500 14.13 -4.17 10.74
N ASP A 501 13.14 -4.44 9.88
CA ASP A 501 12.26 -5.60 10.05
C ASP A 501 12.88 -6.79 9.32
N LEU A 502 13.12 -7.89 10.03
CA LEU A 502 13.27 -9.20 9.41
C LEU A 502 11.91 -9.62 8.85
N VAL A 503 11.87 -10.01 7.59
CA VAL A 503 10.63 -10.42 6.90
C VAL A 503 10.81 -11.84 6.39
N ILE A 504 9.90 -12.73 6.77
CA ILE A 504 9.76 -14.06 6.17
C ILE A 504 8.41 -14.07 5.47
N PHE A 505 8.37 -14.51 4.22
CA PHE A 505 7.14 -14.44 3.43
C PHE A 505 6.92 -15.71 2.61
N GLY A 506 5.64 -15.95 2.31
CA GLY A 506 5.18 -16.96 1.38
C GLY A 506 4.04 -16.40 0.54
N ASP A 507 4.17 -16.55 -0.77
CA ASP A 507 3.26 -15.99 -1.75
C ASP A 507 2.72 -17.10 -2.66
N ALA A 508 1.47 -16.99 -3.07
CA ALA A 508 0.85 -17.91 -4.02
C ALA A 508 -0.14 -17.17 -4.91
N GLY A 509 -0.19 -17.51 -6.19
CA GLY A 509 -1.13 -16.86 -7.10
C GLY A 509 -1.19 -17.49 -8.48
N SER A 510 -2.18 -17.06 -9.25
CA SER A 510 -2.35 -17.45 -10.64
C SER A 510 -3.02 -16.35 -11.46
N ALA A 511 -2.79 -16.36 -12.77
CA ALA A 511 -3.50 -15.54 -13.73
C ALA A 511 -3.91 -16.41 -14.92
N TRP A 512 -5.11 -16.15 -15.46
CA TRP A 512 -5.73 -17.04 -16.45
C TRP A 512 -6.62 -16.30 -17.45
N LEU A 513 -6.95 -16.99 -18.54
CA LEU A 513 -7.96 -16.59 -19.51
C LEU A 513 -9.34 -17.08 -19.04
N ALA A 514 -10.32 -16.20 -18.97
CA ALA A 514 -11.67 -16.55 -18.54
C ALA A 514 -12.53 -16.98 -19.73
N GLY A 515 -13.67 -17.63 -19.47
CA GLY A 515 -14.71 -17.92 -20.46
C GLY A 515 -14.72 -19.34 -20.99
N PRO A 516 -15.57 -19.62 -21.99
CA PRO A 516 -15.77 -20.97 -22.52
C PRO A 516 -14.61 -21.40 -23.43
N GLY A 517 -14.29 -22.69 -23.44
CA GLY A 517 -13.34 -23.31 -24.37
C GLY A 517 -12.09 -23.90 -23.72
N ALA A 518 -11.32 -24.66 -24.50
CA ALA A 518 -10.12 -25.34 -24.03
C ALA A 518 -9.02 -24.34 -23.59
N GLY A 519 -8.41 -24.61 -22.44
CA GLY A 519 -7.37 -23.76 -21.84
C GLY A 519 -7.91 -22.43 -21.31
N ARG A 520 -9.21 -22.35 -21.00
CA ARG A 520 -9.86 -21.22 -20.34
C ARG A 520 -10.59 -21.70 -19.08
N VAL A 521 -10.64 -20.83 -18.07
CA VAL A 521 -11.40 -21.11 -16.84
C VAL A 521 -12.82 -20.57 -17.02
N PRO A 522 -13.86 -21.38 -16.75
CA PRO A 522 -15.25 -20.92 -16.83
C PRO A 522 -15.48 -19.62 -16.04
N SER A 523 -16.27 -18.69 -16.58
CA SER A 523 -16.43 -17.34 -16.02
C SER A 523 -16.94 -17.28 -14.57
N GLY A 524 -17.66 -18.30 -14.11
CA GLY A 524 -18.13 -18.44 -12.72
C GLY A 524 -17.17 -19.19 -11.79
N ARG A 525 -15.96 -19.53 -12.25
CA ARG A 525 -14.96 -20.27 -11.49
C ARG A 525 -13.65 -19.49 -11.37
N ILE A 526 -12.87 -19.87 -10.37
CA ILE A 526 -11.47 -19.48 -10.20
C ILE A 526 -10.57 -20.61 -10.72
N GLN A 527 -9.32 -20.28 -11.03
CA GLN A 527 -8.33 -21.25 -11.46
C GLN A 527 -8.05 -22.27 -10.35
N SER A 528 -7.89 -23.54 -10.72
CA SER A 528 -7.56 -24.63 -9.78
C SER A 528 -6.30 -24.30 -8.98
N ILE A 529 -6.28 -24.60 -7.68
CA ILE A 529 -5.12 -24.37 -6.80
C ILE A 529 -3.88 -25.13 -7.29
N ALA A 530 -4.07 -26.28 -7.96
CA ALA A 530 -2.97 -27.04 -8.55
C ALA A 530 -2.19 -26.28 -9.66
N GLU A 531 -2.83 -25.26 -10.26
CA GLU A 531 -2.24 -24.40 -11.30
C GLU A 531 -1.65 -23.11 -10.71
N TRP A 532 -1.65 -22.96 -9.39
CA TRP A 532 -1.07 -21.79 -8.73
C TRP A 532 0.43 -21.93 -8.65
N ARG A 533 1.11 -20.81 -8.88
CA ARG A 533 2.54 -20.66 -8.62
C ARG A 533 2.72 -20.18 -7.20
N SER A 534 3.81 -20.59 -6.56
CA SER A 534 4.13 -20.17 -5.20
C SER A 534 5.62 -19.97 -5.00
N ASP A 535 5.96 -19.04 -4.11
CA ASP A 535 7.31 -18.82 -3.68
C ASP A 535 7.39 -18.57 -2.17
N VAL A 536 8.60 -18.71 -1.65
CA VAL A 536 8.95 -18.38 -0.28
C VAL A 536 10.22 -17.57 -0.27
N GLY A 537 10.38 -16.75 0.76
CA GLY A 537 11.61 -16.04 0.92
C GLY A 537 11.78 -15.33 2.24
N ILE A 538 12.92 -14.66 2.33
CA ILE A 538 13.39 -13.94 3.51
C ILE A 538 13.98 -12.61 3.07
N GLY A 539 13.87 -11.59 3.92
CA GLY A 539 14.46 -10.30 3.64
C GLY A 539 14.60 -9.41 4.86
N MET A 540 15.21 -8.26 4.65
CA MET A 540 15.33 -7.19 5.63
C MET A 540 14.73 -5.91 5.05
N ASP A 541 13.83 -5.27 5.79
CA ASP A 541 13.16 -4.03 5.41
C ASP A 541 13.63 -2.89 6.34
N ALA A 542 14.46 -2.00 5.82
CA ALA A 542 14.94 -0.81 6.52
C ALA A 542 13.94 0.36 6.44
N GLY A 543 12.80 0.17 5.77
CA GLY A 543 11.71 1.11 5.61
C GLY A 543 11.85 2.09 4.45
N SER A 544 13.07 2.50 4.09
CA SER A 544 13.36 3.25 2.86
C SER A 544 13.71 2.34 1.69
N PHE A 545 14.27 1.18 1.99
CA PHE A 545 14.52 0.08 1.05
C PHE A 545 14.45 -1.25 1.79
N GLY A 546 14.28 -2.34 1.04
CA GLY A 546 14.36 -3.70 1.55
C GLY A 546 15.09 -4.62 0.59
N LEU A 547 15.79 -5.61 1.15
CA LEU A 547 16.56 -6.62 0.43
C LEU A 547 15.87 -7.96 0.65
N TYR A 548 15.58 -8.70 -0.41
CA TYR A 548 14.84 -9.95 -0.35
C TYR A 548 15.50 -11.03 -1.18
N LEU A 549 15.52 -12.25 -0.66
CA LEU A 549 15.83 -13.48 -1.37
C LEU A 549 14.56 -14.31 -1.47
N ALA A 550 14.21 -14.76 -2.67
CA ALA A 550 13.01 -15.54 -2.92
C ALA A 550 13.31 -16.76 -3.79
N ARG A 551 12.62 -17.86 -3.54
CA ARG A 551 12.74 -19.12 -4.27
C ARG A 551 11.35 -19.58 -4.72
N ALA A 552 11.17 -19.80 -6.02
CA ALA A 552 9.99 -20.48 -6.53
C ALA A 552 9.97 -21.94 -6.04
N LEU A 553 8.79 -22.40 -5.63
CA LEU A 553 8.60 -23.75 -5.07
C LEU A 553 8.25 -24.80 -6.13
N PRO A 554 7.20 -24.63 -6.97
CA PRO A 554 6.83 -25.65 -7.94
C PRO A 554 7.76 -25.67 -9.16
N ASP A 555 8.56 -24.61 -9.37
CA ASP A 555 9.46 -24.47 -10.50
C ASP A 555 10.92 -24.45 -10.03
N ASN A 556 11.82 -25.12 -10.74
CA ASN A 556 13.25 -25.13 -10.44
C ASN A 556 13.95 -23.83 -10.91
N GLU A 557 13.34 -22.68 -10.63
CA GLU A 557 13.92 -21.35 -10.92
C GLU A 557 15.06 -21.05 -9.92
N PRO A 558 16.13 -20.34 -10.34
CA PRO A 558 17.19 -19.93 -9.43
C PRO A 558 16.66 -19.01 -8.31
N ILE A 559 17.36 -18.98 -7.18
CA ILE A 559 17.07 -18.01 -6.11
C ILE A 559 17.21 -16.60 -6.68
N ARG A 560 16.22 -15.76 -6.43
CA ARG A 560 16.19 -14.38 -6.88
C ARG A 560 16.52 -13.43 -5.74
N PHE A 561 17.41 -12.50 -6.03
CA PHE A 561 17.68 -11.37 -5.17
C PHE A 561 16.94 -10.13 -5.70
N GLY A 562 16.17 -9.48 -4.83
CA GLY A 562 15.39 -8.30 -5.15
C GLY A 562 15.68 -7.15 -4.19
N ILE A 563 15.81 -5.96 -4.74
CA ILE A 563 15.85 -4.70 -3.97
C ILE A 563 14.51 -4.01 -4.16
N ARG A 564 13.85 -3.65 -3.06
CA ARG A 564 12.62 -2.88 -3.05
C ARG A 564 12.88 -1.51 -2.46
N PHE A 565 12.25 -0.48 -3.01
CA PHE A 565 12.27 0.88 -2.42
C PHE A 565 10.95 1.22 -1.72
N SER A 566 10.20 0.16 -1.44
CA SER A 566 8.87 0.18 -0.92
C SER A 566 8.62 -1.08 -0.10
N ARG A 567 7.68 -1.02 0.83
CA ARG A 567 7.20 -2.24 1.49
C ARG A 567 6.46 -3.09 0.46
N ARG A 568 6.56 -4.41 0.61
CA ARG A 568 5.92 -5.40 -0.27
C ARG A 568 4.41 -5.17 -0.36
N PHE A 569 3.74 -4.89 0.76
CA PHE A 569 2.36 -4.35 0.82
C PHE A 569 1.96 -3.86 2.22
#